data_AF-A0A946BNF2-F1
#
_entry.id   AF-A0A946BNF2-F1
#
_cell.length_a   1.000
_cell.length_b   1.000
_cell.length_c   1.000
_cell.angle_alpha   90.00
_cell.angle_beta   90.00
_cell.angle_gamma   90.00
#
_symmetry.space_group_name_H-M   'P 1'
#
loop_
_entity.id
_entity.type
_entity.pdbx_description
1 polymer ?
#
loop_
_entity_poly.entity_id
_entity_poly.type
_entity_poly.pdbx_seq_one_letter_code
_entity_poly.pdbx_strand_id
1 'polypeptide(L)'
;TARAAIESLAENFSDGVIAPAFWFLIAGFPGILVYKTVNTADSMIGYRTTQYATFGWATARLDDFLNWIPARIAALLIALAGQSTKKWNYIVMDAVRHRSPNAGWPEATVAHSLSIALAGPRSYNGKIQDLAWINGKARHDLDSVDIDAAIFLIWRAWGLGLVITILAGGLLWIF
;
A
#
# COMPACT_ATOMS: atom_id res chain seq x y z
N THR A 1 -10.92 -11.13 -8.90
CA THR A 1 -10.63 -12.32 -8.07
C THR A 1 -10.41 -11.85 -6.64
N ALA A 2 -10.57 -12.71 -5.63
CA ALA A 2 -10.37 -12.33 -4.23
C ALA A 2 -8.96 -11.76 -3.97
N ARG A 3 -7.94 -12.41 -4.56
CA ARG A 3 -6.55 -11.93 -4.53
C ARG A 3 -6.41 -10.47 -4.97
N ALA A 4 -6.93 -10.11 -6.14
CA ALA A 4 -6.85 -8.74 -6.67
C ALA A 4 -7.59 -7.71 -5.80
N ALA A 5 -8.69 -8.12 -5.16
CA ALA A 5 -9.41 -7.26 -4.22
C ALA A 5 -8.58 -6.98 -2.96
N ILE A 6 -7.92 -8.00 -2.40
CA ILE A 6 -7.06 -7.88 -1.21
C ILE A 6 -5.82 -7.04 -1.50
N GLU A 7 -5.20 -7.24 -2.66
CA GLU A 7 -4.05 -6.44 -3.12
C GLU A 7 -4.43 -4.96 -3.25
N SER A 8 -5.55 -4.68 -3.96
CA SER A 8 -6.04 -3.32 -4.13
C SER A 8 -6.46 -2.69 -2.80
N LEU A 9 -7.03 -3.46 -1.86
CA LEU A 9 -7.36 -2.98 -0.53
C LEU A 9 -6.10 -2.56 0.25
N ALA A 10 -5.03 -3.37 0.20
CA ALA A 10 -3.78 -3.10 0.89
C ALA A 10 -3.07 -1.86 0.31
N GLU A 11 -3.03 -1.75 -1.01
CA GLU A 11 -2.49 -0.59 -1.73
C GLU A 11 -3.27 0.69 -1.36
N ASN A 12 -4.60 0.67 -1.50
CA ASN A 12 -5.49 1.80 -1.19
C ASN A 12 -5.43 2.25 0.28
N PHE A 13 -5.13 1.34 1.20
CA PHE A 13 -4.91 1.72 2.60
C PHE A 13 -3.65 2.59 2.74
N SER A 14 -2.58 2.27 2.02
CA SER A 14 -1.32 3.01 2.06
C SER A 14 -1.46 4.40 1.44
N ASP A 15 -1.87 4.49 0.18
CA ASP A 15 -1.89 5.74 -0.59
C ASP A 15 -3.19 6.54 -0.43
N GLY A 16 -4.30 5.87 -0.12
CA GLY A 16 -5.61 6.49 0.09
C GLY A 16 -5.84 7.01 1.50
N VAL A 17 -5.17 6.44 2.52
CA VAL A 17 -5.38 6.80 3.93
C VAL A 17 -4.09 7.25 4.61
N ILE A 18 -3.07 6.40 4.64
CA ILE A 18 -1.87 6.65 5.46
C ILE A 18 -1.03 7.79 4.88
N ALA A 19 -0.84 7.85 3.57
CA ALA A 19 -0.09 8.92 2.95
C ALA A 19 -0.75 10.31 3.09
N PRO A 20 -2.07 10.49 2.85
CA PRO A 20 -2.74 11.75 3.17
C PRO A 20 -2.62 12.15 4.64
N ALA A 21 -2.80 11.21 5.57
CA ALA A 21 -2.65 11.48 7.01
C ALA A 21 -1.21 11.90 7.37
N PHE A 22 -0.21 11.26 6.77
CA PHE A 22 1.20 11.59 6.97
C PHE A 22 1.52 13.01 6.46
N TRP A 23 1.11 13.35 5.23
CA TRP A 23 1.38 14.68 4.67
C TRP A 23 0.56 15.78 5.34
N PHE A 24 -0.63 15.47 5.87
CA PHE A 24 -1.37 16.35 6.76
C PHE A 24 -0.58 16.67 8.03
N LEU A 25 0.01 15.68 8.69
CA LEU A 25 0.77 15.92 9.91
C LEU A 25 2.04 16.76 9.66
N ILE A 26 2.66 16.63 8.50
CA ILE A 26 3.88 17.37 8.15
C ILE A 26 3.60 18.81 7.73
N ALA A 27 2.61 19.02 6.85
CA ALA A 27 2.42 20.30 6.17
C ALA A 27 0.96 20.78 6.16
N GLY A 28 0.08 20.12 6.93
CA GLY A 28 -1.33 20.48 7.02
C GLY A 28 -2.07 20.28 5.71
N PHE A 29 -3.04 21.15 5.46
CA PHE A 29 -3.84 21.12 4.24
C PHE A 29 -3.03 21.24 2.93
N PRO A 30 -2.03 22.14 2.82
CA PRO A 30 -1.14 22.17 1.66
C PRO A 30 -0.44 20.83 1.36
N GLY A 31 0.00 20.11 2.40
CA GLY A 31 0.61 18.79 2.26
C GLY A 31 -0.31 17.78 1.59
N ILE A 32 -1.57 17.71 2.04
CA ILE A 32 -2.59 16.85 1.44
C ILE A 32 -2.81 17.21 -0.03
N LEU A 33 -2.95 18.50 -0.36
CA LEU A 33 -3.21 18.95 -1.72
C LEU A 33 -2.08 18.54 -2.68
N VAL A 34 -0.82 18.79 -2.29
CA VAL A 34 0.35 18.41 -3.08
C VAL A 34 0.36 16.90 -3.29
N TYR A 35 0.23 16.13 -2.22
CA TYR A 35 0.23 14.68 -2.29
C TYR A 35 -0.87 14.15 -3.23
N LYS A 36 -2.12 14.59 -3.03
CA LYS A 36 -3.24 14.04 -3.81
C LYS A 36 -3.19 14.48 -5.27
N THR A 37 -2.65 15.66 -5.56
CA THR A 37 -2.41 16.10 -6.92
C THR A 37 -1.39 15.19 -7.62
N VAL A 38 -0.27 14.87 -6.96
CA VAL A 38 0.76 13.99 -7.51
C VAL A 38 0.23 12.56 -7.72
N ASN A 39 -0.42 11.99 -6.70
CA ASN A 39 -0.99 10.64 -6.75
C ASN A 39 -2.07 10.51 -7.85
N THR A 40 -2.89 11.55 -8.03
CA THR A 40 -3.87 11.60 -9.12
C THR A 40 -3.20 11.74 -10.49
N ALA A 41 -2.17 12.59 -10.60
CA ALA A 41 -1.44 12.77 -11.85
C ALA A 41 -0.76 11.47 -12.31
N ASP A 42 -0.16 10.71 -11.39
CA ASP A 42 0.44 9.41 -11.72
C ASP A 42 -0.61 8.41 -12.23
N SER A 43 -1.76 8.33 -11.54
CA SER A 43 -2.86 7.44 -11.93
C SER A 43 -3.49 7.80 -13.29
N MET A 44 -3.59 9.10 -13.62
CA MET A 44 -4.19 9.57 -14.87
C MET A 44 -3.24 9.53 -16.07
N ILE A 45 -1.94 9.77 -15.85
CA ILE A 45 -0.96 9.97 -16.93
C ILE A 45 -0.07 8.73 -17.12
N GLY A 46 0.02 7.87 -16.11
CA GLY A 46 0.78 6.61 -16.16
C GLY A 46 0.28 5.59 -17.19
N TYR A 47 -0.94 5.76 -17.73
CA TYR A 47 -1.45 4.99 -18.85
C TYR A 47 -0.87 5.46 -20.20
N ARG A 48 0.42 5.17 -20.41
CA ARG A 48 1.06 4.86 -21.70
C ARG A 48 0.47 5.52 -22.96
N THR A 49 0.53 6.84 -23.07
CA THR A 49 0.61 7.49 -24.38
C THR A 49 2.09 7.74 -24.65
N THR A 50 2.63 7.24 -25.77
CA THR A 50 4.02 7.45 -26.22
C THR A 50 4.44 8.93 -26.22
N GLN A 51 3.46 9.84 -26.26
CA GLN A 51 3.61 11.29 -26.25
C GLN A 51 3.99 11.89 -24.86
N TYR A 52 3.76 11.19 -23.74
CA TYR A 52 4.00 11.73 -22.38
C TYR A 52 4.94 10.89 -21.51
N ALA A 53 5.73 9.99 -22.12
CA ALA A 53 6.56 9.03 -21.39
C ALA A 53 7.51 9.67 -20.36
N THR A 54 8.14 10.81 -20.70
CA THR A 54 9.06 11.52 -19.79
C THR A 54 8.31 12.18 -18.63
N PHE A 55 7.14 12.75 -18.89
CA PHE A 55 6.30 13.38 -17.86
C PHE A 55 5.72 12.31 -16.92
N GLY A 56 5.18 11.23 -17.47
CA GLY A 56 4.69 10.09 -16.70
C GLY A 56 5.78 9.43 -15.86
N TRP A 57 7.02 9.37 -16.36
CA TRP A 57 8.16 8.89 -15.58
C TRP A 57 8.49 9.81 -14.40
N ALA A 58 8.47 11.13 -14.61
CA ALA A 58 8.73 12.10 -13.55
C ALA A 58 7.64 12.10 -12.47
N THR A 59 6.36 12.00 -12.86
CA THR A 59 5.24 11.89 -11.91
C THR A 59 5.29 10.59 -11.13
N ALA A 60 5.58 9.46 -11.77
CA ALA A 60 5.73 8.17 -11.10
C ALA A 60 6.88 8.19 -10.09
N ARG A 61 8.01 8.81 -10.44
CA ARG A 61 9.16 8.94 -9.55
C ARG A 61 8.86 9.80 -8.33
N LEU A 62 8.10 10.89 -8.52
CA LEU A 62 7.70 11.78 -7.44
C LEU A 62 6.66 11.09 -6.54
N ASP A 63 5.67 10.40 -7.11
CA ASP A 63 4.71 9.61 -6.33
C ASP A 63 5.44 8.53 -5.52
N ASP A 64 6.35 7.79 -6.14
CA ASP A 64 7.17 6.78 -5.46
C ASP A 64 7.94 7.37 -4.27
N PHE A 65 8.47 8.58 -4.42
CA PHE A 65 9.16 9.29 -3.35
C PHE A 65 8.21 9.71 -2.23
N LEU A 66 7.06 10.30 -2.57
CA LEU A 66 6.09 10.78 -1.59
C LEU A 66 5.41 9.64 -0.82
N ASN A 67 5.32 8.45 -1.42
CA ASN A 67 4.78 7.24 -0.81
C ASN A 67 5.84 6.38 -0.11
N TRP A 68 7.13 6.73 -0.19
CA TRP A 68 8.18 5.90 0.38
C TRP A 68 8.03 5.72 1.89
N ILE A 69 7.91 6.79 2.67
CA ILE A 69 7.69 6.70 4.12
C ILE A 69 6.27 6.18 4.45
N PRO A 70 5.18 6.73 3.87
CA PRO A 70 3.83 6.26 4.15
C PRO A 70 3.62 4.76 3.96
N ALA A 71 4.19 4.15 2.93
CA ALA A 71 4.04 2.72 2.67
C ALA A 71 4.65 1.85 3.79
N ARG A 72 5.79 2.26 4.38
CA ARG A 72 6.37 1.55 5.53
C ARG A 72 5.53 1.74 6.79
N ILE A 73 4.97 2.95 6.99
CA ILE A 73 4.05 3.21 8.11
C ILE A 73 2.80 2.34 7.98
N ALA A 74 2.20 2.28 6.78
CA ALA A 74 1.04 1.44 6.51
C ALA A 74 1.33 -0.03 6.82
N ALA A 75 2.45 -0.56 6.33
CA ALA A 75 2.91 -1.90 6.66
C ALA A 75 3.10 -2.12 8.17
N LEU A 76 3.70 -1.18 8.88
CA LEU A 76 3.87 -1.30 10.33
C LEU A 76 2.52 -1.33 11.07
N LEU A 77 1.56 -0.48 10.68
CA LEU A 77 0.22 -0.45 11.27
C LEU A 77 -0.54 -1.77 11.01
N ILE A 78 -0.46 -2.30 9.80
CA ILE A 78 -1.03 -3.62 9.46
C ILE A 78 -0.35 -4.71 10.28
N ALA A 79 0.98 -4.66 10.44
CA ALA A 79 1.73 -5.67 11.17
C ALA A 79 1.36 -5.68 12.66
N LEU A 80 1.14 -4.50 13.25
CA LEU A 80 0.66 -4.36 14.62
C LEU A 80 -0.78 -4.88 14.77
N ALA A 81 -1.68 -4.49 13.85
CA ALA A 81 -3.07 -4.95 13.86
C ALA A 81 -3.18 -6.47 13.69
N GLY A 82 -2.40 -7.04 12.77
CA GLY A 82 -2.35 -8.47 12.46
C GLY A 82 -1.44 -9.29 13.37
N GLN A 83 -0.80 -8.66 14.36
CA GLN A 83 0.18 -9.30 15.27
C GLN A 83 1.31 -10.05 14.53
N SER A 84 1.69 -9.56 13.35
CA SER A 84 2.67 -10.18 12.46
C SER A 84 4.04 -9.50 12.52
N THR A 85 4.29 -8.62 13.50
CA THR A 85 5.60 -7.97 13.71
C THR A 85 6.76 -8.95 13.84
N LYS A 86 6.54 -10.15 14.40
CA LYS A 86 7.55 -11.21 14.46
C LYS A 86 7.95 -11.75 13.07
N LYS A 87 7.10 -11.55 12.06
CA LYS A 87 7.35 -11.94 10.66
C LYS A 87 7.96 -10.80 9.83
N TRP A 88 8.36 -9.69 10.45
CA TRP A 88 8.83 -8.48 9.75
C TRP A 88 9.97 -8.77 8.76
N ASN A 89 10.93 -9.63 9.12
CA ASN A 89 12.01 -9.99 8.21
C ASN A 89 11.50 -10.62 6.91
N TYR A 90 10.49 -11.49 6.97
CA TYR A 90 9.88 -12.08 5.78
C TYR A 90 9.05 -11.07 4.99
N ILE A 91 8.34 -10.17 5.69
CA ILE A 91 7.61 -9.06 5.06
C ILE A 91 8.58 -8.19 4.24
N VAL A 92 9.71 -7.80 4.81
CA VAL A 92 10.73 -7.00 4.10
C VAL A 92 11.26 -7.77 2.89
N MET A 93 11.60 -9.05 3.05
CA MET A 93 12.13 -9.88 1.97
C MET A 93 11.16 -10.00 0.78
N ASP A 94 9.86 -10.08 1.03
CA ASP A 94 8.85 -10.15 -0.03
C ASP A 94 8.53 -8.76 -0.60
N ALA A 95 8.43 -7.73 0.24
CA ALA A 95 8.10 -6.37 -0.16
C ALA A 95 9.12 -5.80 -1.16
N VAL A 96 10.42 -6.04 -0.97
CA VAL A 96 11.48 -5.54 -1.87
C VAL A 96 11.53 -6.26 -3.23
N ARG A 97 10.90 -7.43 -3.35
CA ARG A 97 10.79 -8.19 -4.61
C ARG A 97 9.60 -7.73 -5.45
N HIS A 98 8.70 -6.94 -4.87
CA HIS A 98 7.57 -6.39 -5.59
C HIS A 98 8.03 -5.38 -6.64
N ARG A 99 7.28 -5.28 -7.75
CA ARG A 99 7.62 -4.35 -8.85
C ARG A 99 7.57 -2.88 -8.40
N SER A 100 6.59 -2.55 -7.57
CA SER A 100 6.48 -1.22 -6.96
C SER A 100 7.26 -1.19 -5.64
N PRO A 101 8.13 -0.17 -5.42
CA PRO A 101 8.93 -0.03 -4.20
C PRO A 101 8.08 0.28 -2.95
N ASN A 102 6.80 0.60 -3.15
CA ASN A 102 5.87 1.02 -2.10
C ASN A 102 4.74 0.02 -1.90
N ALA A 103 4.03 -0.40 -2.95
CA ALA A 103 2.88 -1.29 -2.84
C ALA A 103 3.23 -2.67 -2.23
N GLY A 104 4.47 -3.13 -2.42
CA GLY A 104 4.93 -4.40 -1.86
C GLY A 104 4.89 -4.46 -0.33
N TRP A 105 5.01 -3.33 0.36
CA TRP A 105 5.04 -3.27 1.83
C TRP A 105 3.68 -3.61 2.48
N PRO A 106 2.59 -2.90 2.16
CA PRO A 106 1.27 -3.25 2.71
C PRO A 106 0.80 -4.62 2.20
N GLU A 107 1.01 -4.97 0.92
CA GLU A 107 0.63 -6.27 0.37
C GLU A 107 1.35 -7.43 1.06
N ALA A 108 2.68 -7.36 1.21
CA ALA A 108 3.43 -8.38 1.94
C ALA A 108 2.97 -8.50 3.39
N THR A 109 2.67 -7.39 4.04
CA THR A 109 2.20 -7.43 5.42
C THR A 109 0.84 -8.11 5.54
N VAL A 110 -0.12 -7.81 4.66
CA VAL A 110 -1.43 -8.49 4.64
C VAL A 110 -1.25 -9.99 4.37
N ALA A 111 -0.43 -10.35 3.38
CA ALA A 111 -0.14 -11.75 3.02
C ALA A 111 0.43 -12.54 4.21
N HIS A 112 1.41 -11.98 4.93
CA HIS A 112 2.02 -12.60 6.10
C HIS A 112 1.10 -12.61 7.34
N SER A 113 0.22 -11.62 7.48
CA SER A 113 -0.73 -11.53 8.58
C SER A 113 -1.85 -12.54 8.45
N LEU A 114 -2.39 -12.74 7.24
CA LEU A 114 -3.48 -13.67 6.96
C LEU A 114 -2.99 -15.06 6.54
N SER A 115 -1.68 -15.23 6.35
CA SER A 115 -1.07 -16.48 5.89
C SER A 115 -1.64 -16.95 4.54
N ILE A 116 -1.71 -16.00 3.60
CA ILE A 116 -2.17 -16.17 2.22
C ILE A 116 -1.05 -15.78 1.25
N ALA A 117 -1.11 -16.30 0.02
CA ALA A 117 -0.22 -15.92 -1.07
C ALA A 117 -0.87 -14.84 -1.94
N LEU A 118 -0.16 -13.73 -2.15
CA LEU A 118 -0.58 -12.61 -3.01
C LEU A 118 0.41 -12.43 -4.17
N ALA A 119 0.13 -11.49 -5.06
CA ALA A 119 0.83 -11.26 -6.31
C ALA A 119 0.79 -12.50 -7.23
N GLY A 120 1.95 -12.96 -7.70
CA GLY A 120 2.06 -14.09 -8.62
C GLY A 120 1.65 -13.77 -10.06
N PRO A 121 1.71 -14.77 -10.96
CA PRO A 121 1.41 -14.57 -12.37
C PRO A 121 0.03 -13.94 -12.60
N ARG A 122 -0.01 -12.87 -13.39
CA ARG A 122 -1.25 -12.18 -13.78
C ARG A 122 -1.35 -12.12 -15.31
N SER A 123 -2.55 -12.34 -15.82
CA SER A 123 -2.85 -12.08 -17.23
C SER A 123 -3.27 -10.63 -17.41
N TYR A 124 -2.49 -9.86 -18.15
CA TYR A 124 -2.85 -8.52 -18.61
C TYR A 124 -2.98 -8.56 -20.13
N ASN A 125 -4.16 -8.23 -20.66
CA ASN A 125 -4.44 -8.21 -22.11
C ASN A 125 -4.01 -9.51 -22.83
N GLY A 126 -4.26 -10.66 -22.20
CA GLY A 126 -3.93 -11.98 -22.76
C GLY A 126 -2.45 -12.39 -22.64
N LYS A 127 -1.58 -11.56 -22.06
CA LYS A 127 -0.17 -11.91 -21.77
C LYS A 127 0.00 -12.17 -20.29
N ILE A 128 0.52 -13.35 -19.97
CA ILE A 128 0.92 -13.70 -18.59
C ILE A 128 2.21 -12.94 -18.28
N GLN A 129 2.18 -12.08 -17.28
CA GLN A 129 3.39 -11.58 -16.64
C GLN A 129 3.72 -12.48 -15.45
N ASP A 130 4.94 -13.00 -15.45
CA ASP A 130 5.47 -13.81 -14.36
C ASP A 130 5.97 -12.88 -13.24
N LEU A 131 5.04 -12.46 -12.38
CA LEU A 131 5.36 -11.68 -11.19
C LEU A 131 5.70 -12.62 -10.04
N ALA A 132 6.68 -12.23 -9.23
CA ALA A 132 7.04 -13.00 -8.04
C ALA A 132 5.85 -13.08 -7.07
N TRP A 133 5.67 -14.26 -6.47
CA TRP A 133 4.70 -14.46 -5.41
C TRP A 133 5.17 -13.79 -4.12
N ILE A 134 4.24 -13.11 -3.45
CA ILE A 134 4.39 -12.66 -2.08
C ILE A 134 3.87 -13.78 -1.17
N ASN A 135 4.67 -14.19 -0.17
CA ASN A 135 4.35 -15.31 0.71
C ASN A 135 3.96 -16.58 -0.05
N GLY A 136 4.66 -16.90 -1.14
CA GLY A 136 4.24 -17.90 -2.14
C GLY A 136 4.10 -19.35 -1.66
N LYS A 137 4.55 -19.69 -0.45
CA LYS A 137 4.32 -21.01 0.18
C LYS A 137 2.99 -21.11 0.92
N ALA A 138 2.29 -20.00 1.11
CA ALA A 138 1.00 -19.94 1.76
C ALA A 138 -0.14 -20.36 0.82
N ARG A 139 -1.37 -20.31 1.32
CA ARG A 139 -2.56 -20.71 0.56
C ARG A 139 -2.83 -19.76 -0.62
N HIS A 140 -3.12 -20.33 -1.78
CA HIS A 140 -3.37 -19.62 -3.05
C HIS A 140 -4.85 -19.54 -3.45
N ASP A 141 -5.65 -20.50 -2.99
CA ASP A 141 -7.08 -20.58 -3.29
C ASP A 141 -7.83 -19.64 -2.35
N LEU A 142 -8.03 -18.39 -2.79
CA LEU A 142 -8.62 -17.31 -2.00
C LEU A 142 -10.08 -17.07 -2.40
N ASP A 143 -10.93 -16.89 -1.39
CA ASP A 143 -12.37 -16.70 -1.55
C ASP A 143 -12.87 -15.41 -0.88
N SER A 144 -14.19 -15.26 -0.73
CA SER A 144 -14.78 -14.08 -0.08
C SER A 144 -14.44 -13.97 1.41
N VAL A 145 -14.20 -15.09 2.10
CA VAL A 145 -13.85 -15.08 3.54
C VAL A 145 -12.48 -14.41 3.74
N ASP A 146 -11.57 -14.58 2.79
CA ASP A 146 -10.26 -13.91 2.81
C ASP A 146 -10.37 -12.40 2.58
N ILE A 147 -11.33 -11.97 1.74
CA ILE A 147 -11.62 -10.55 1.55
C ILE A 147 -12.12 -9.94 2.86
N ASP A 148 -13.07 -10.60 3.52
CA ASP A 148 -13.61 -10.14 4.80
C ASP A 148 -12.53 -10.08 5.90
N ALA A 149 -11.65 -11.08 5.95
CA ALA A 149 -10.51 -11.10 6.86
C ALA A 149 -9.52 -9.95 6.60
N ALA A 150 -9.25 -9.65 5.33
CA ALA A 150 -8.42 -8.50 4.94
C ALA A 150 -9.07 -7.17 5.29
N ILE A 151 -10.37 -7.02 5.04
CA ILE A 151 -11.14 -5.83 5.43
C ILE A 151 -11.06 -5.63 6.95
N PHE A 152 -11.28 -6.66 7.75
CA PHE A 152 -11.21 -6.56 9.20
C PHE A 152 -9.82 -6.19 9.70
N LEU A 153 -8.77 -6.77 9.10
CA LEU A 153 -7.39 -6.43 9.41
C LEU A 153 -7.09 -4.94 9.11
N ILE A 154 -7.51 -4.46 7.94
CA ILE A 154 -7.32 -3.07 7.52
C ILE A 154 -8.12 -2.10 8.39
N TRP A 155 -9.35 -2.42 8.79
CA TRP A 155 -10.11 -1.60 9.73
C TRP A 155 -9.43 -1.44 11.08
N ARG A 156 -8.80 -2.51 11.59
CA ARG A 156 -8.01 -2.43 12.83
C ARG A 156 -6.77 -1.56 12.66
N ALA A 157 -6.06 -1.71 11.54
CA ALA A 157 -4.90 -0.88 11.22
C ALA A 157 -5.30 0.60 11.04
N TRP A 158 -6.44 0.86 10.41
CA TRP A 158 -7.04 2.18 10.25
C TRP A 158 -7.35 2.82 11.60
N GLY A 159 -8.00 2.09 12.52
CA GLY A 159 -8.30 2.59 13.86
C GLY A 159 -7.04 2.98 14.63
N LEU A 160 -5.98 2.16 14.55
CA LEU A 160 -4.67 2.50 15.13
C LEU A 160 -4.08 3.76 14.49
N GLY A 161 -4.10 3.84 13.16
CA GLY A 161 -3.62 5.01 12.42
C GLY A 161 -4.36 6.30 12.81
N LEU A 162 -5.70 6.25 12.89
CA LEU A 162 -6.53 7.38 13.28
C LEU A 162 -6.17 7.90 14.67
N VAL A 163 -6.04 7.00 15.66
CA VAL A 163 -5.65 7.40 17.02
C VAL A 163 -4.28 8.09 17.01
N ILE A 164 -3.30 7.52 16.30
CA ILE A 164 -1.96 8.11 16.19
C ILE A 164 -2.03 9.49 15.53
N THR A 165 -2.80 9.64 14.44
CA THR A 165 -2.96 10.92 13.73
C THR A 165 -3.62 11.98 14.60
N ILE A 166 -4.65 11.63 15.38
CA ILE A 166 -5.31 12.58 16.30
C ILE A 166 -4.34 13.03 17.39
N LEU A 167 -3.61 12.09 18.01
CA LEU A 167 -2.66 12.42 19.07
C LEU A 167 -1.49 13.28 18.55
N ALA A 168 -0.92 12.91 17.41
CA ALA A 168 0.16 13.67 16.79
C ALA A 168 -0.32 15.05 16.30
N GLY A 169 -1.49 15.11 15.67
CA GLY A 169 -2.08 16.36 15.18
C GLY A 169 -2.43 17.31 16.32
N GLY A 170 -3.00 16.79 17.41
CA GLY A 170 -3.26 17.56 18.62
C GLY A 170 -1.99 18.13 19.24
N LEU A 171 -0.88 17.39 19.22
CA LEU A 171 0.41 17.88 19.73
C LEU A 171 1.05 18.94 18.82
N LEU A 172 0.94 18.76 17.49
CA LEU A 172 1.66 19.58 16.51
C LEU A 172 0.94 20.88 16.12
N TRP A 173 -0.38 20.93 16.23
CA TRP A 173 -1.19 22.02 15.66
C TRP A 173 -2.09 22.74 16.68
N ILE A 174 -2.23 22.23 17.91
CA ILE A 174 -3.00 22.89 18.99
C ILE A 174 -2.07 23.67 19.94
N PHE A 175 -0.77 23.37 19.94
CA PHE A 175 0.29 24.12 20.62
C PHE A 175 1.13 24.89 19.60
#